data_AF-A0A1E7IXY1-F1
#
_entry.id   AF-A0A1E7IXY1-F1
#
_cell.length_a   1.000
_cell.length_b   1.000
_cell.length_c   1.000
_cell.angle_alpha   90.00
_cell.angle_beta   90.00
_cell.angle_gamma   90.00
#
_symmetry.space_group_name_H-M   'P 1'
#
loop_
_entity.id
_entity.type
_entity.pdbx_description
1 polymer ?
#
loop_
_entity_poly.entity_id
_entity_poly.type
_entity_poly.pdbx_seq_one_letter_code
_entity_poly.pdbx_strand_id
1 'polypeptide(L)'
;MNNLKEVKEKFDSLYAEWEKVIQDPKIQLSSRPQDYINNEPYDQIVKLGEDALPLIIEKIEHGVFFMNDAALKIADINIDTVIEKENKKKPEKRLYFLTEKTPEFLSEQQKSDLILKNIKGE
;
A
#
# COMPACT_ATOMS: atom_id res chain seq x y z
N MET A 1 33.74 9.77 8.98
CA MET A 1 32.69 8.81 8.60
C MET A 1 32.07 8.16 9.85
N ASN A 2 31.62 8.94 10.84
CA ASN A 2 30.97 8.43 12.06
C ASN A 2 29.44 8.63 12.07
N ASN A 3 28.90 9.46 11.17
CA ASN A 3 27.49 9.87 11.19
C ASN A 3 26.52 8.73 10.85
N LEU A 4 26.85 7.88 9.86
CA LEU A 4 25.93 6.82 9.40
C LEU A 4 25.63 5.75 10.46
N LYS A 5 26.62 5.43 11.31
CA LYS A 5 26.41 4.45 12.39
C LYS A 5 25.50 5.03 13.47
N GLU A 6 25.72 6.29 13.85
CA GLU A 6 24.88 6.99 14.83
C GLU A 6 23.45 7.19 14.30
N VAL A 7 23.30 7.55 13.02
CA VAL A 7 21.99 7.65 12.35
C VAL A 7 21.28 6.29 12.37
N LYS A 8 21.99 5.20 12.06
CA LYS A 8 21.42 3.85 12.12
C LYS A 8 20.95 3.48 13.53
N GLU A 9 21.78 3.70 14.54
CA GLU A 9 21.41 3.38 15.94
C GLU A 9 20.18 4.19 16.40
N LYS A 10 20.12 5.49 16.05
CA LYS A 10 18.95 6.33 16.32
C LYS A 10 17.72 5.84 15.57
N PHE A 11 17.86 5.55 14.29
CA PHE A 11 16.78 5.04 13.45
C PHE A 11 16.21 3.73 14.02
N ASP A 12 17.07 2.76 14.35
CA ASP A 12 16.64 1.45 14.88
C ASP A 12 15.88 1.62 16.20
N SER A 13 16.32 2.53 17.08
CA SER A 13 15.62 2.85 18.33
C SER A 13 14.24 3.47 18.08
N LEU A 14 14.19 4.52 17.26
CA LEU A 14 12.95 5.23 16.94
C LEU A 14 11.96 4.33 16.18
N TYR A 15 12.46 3.49 15.28
CA TYR A 15 11.65 2.53 14.55
C TYR A 15 11.03 1.49 15.48
N ALA A 16 11.79 0.96 16.44
CA ALA A 16 11.26 0.03 17.44
C ALA A 16 10.22 0.68 18.35
N GLU A 17 10.36 1.98 18.65
CA GLU A 17 9.35 2.75 19.40
C GLU A 17 8.09 2.97 18.57
N TRP A 18 8.24 3.39 17.31
CA TRP A 18 7.14 3.54 16.36
C TRP A 18 6.37 2.21 16.19
N GLU A 19 7.09 1.09 16.04
CA GLU A 19 6.50 -0.23 15.90
C GLU A 19 5.61 -0.57 17.11
N LYS A 20 6.07 -0.27 18.33
CA LYS A 20 5.25 -0.46 19.54
C LYS A 20 3.99 0.40 19.54
N VAL A 21 4.07 1.64 19.08
CA VAL A 21 2.92 2.54 18.98
C VAL A 21 1.87 1.94 18.04
N ILE A 22 2.28 1.55 16.83
CA ILE A 22 1.32 1.04 15.84
C ILE A 22 0.71 -0.31 16.20
N GLN A 23 1.30 -1.06 17.14
CA GLN A 23 0.73 -2.31 17.66
C GLN A 23 -0.46 -2.09 18.61
N ASP A 24 -0.80 -0.85 19.00
CA ASP A 24 -2.03 -0.57 19.74
C ASP A 24 -3.25 -1.07 18.93
N PRO A 25 -4.13 -1.91 19.51
CA PRO A 25 -5.34 -2.39 18.84
C PRO A 25 -6.21 -1.28 18.24
N LYS A 26 -6.24 -0.09 18.84
CA LYS A 26 -6.99 1.05 18.31
C LYS A 26 -6.42 1.56 16.99
N ILE A 27 -5.09 1.56 16.86
CA ILE A 27 -4.41 1.98 15.63
C ILE A 27 -4.53 0.88 14.59
N GLN A 28 -4.32 -0.39 14.97
CA GLN A 28 -4.47 -1.54 14.07
C GLN A 28 -5.86 -1.65 13.43
N LEU A 29 -6.91 -1.26 14.14
CA LEU A 29 -8.29 -1.24 13.63
C LEU A 29 -8.64 0.06 12.89
N SER A 30 -7.72 1.03 12.82
CA SER A 30 -7.95 2.28 12.13
C SER A 30 -7.77 2.12 10.62
N SER A 31 -8.68 2.74 9.87
CA SER A 31 -8.54 2.92 8.43
C SER A 31 -7.85 4.23 8.05
N ARG A 32 -7.48 5.06 9.03
CA ARG A 32 -6.86 6.37 8.80
C ARG A 32 -5.35 6.21 8.83
N PRO A 33 -4.62 6.46 7.72
CA PRO A 33 -3.16 6.38 7.70
C PRO A 33 -2.50 7.30 8.73
N GLN A 34 -3.16 8.43 9.02
CA GLN A 34 -2.73 9.42 10.01
C GLN A 34 -2.52 8.84 11.40
N ASP A 35 -3.30 7.83 11.80
CA ASP A 35 -3.17 7.23 13.14
C ASP A 35 -1.86 6.44 13.29
N TYR A 36 -1.27 5.98 12.18
CA TYR A 36 0.01 5.27 12.15
C TYR A 36 1.22 6.20 12.11
N ILE A 37 1.05 7.45 11.65
CA ILE A 37 2.16 8.37 11.39
C ILE A 37 2.14 9.63 12.26
N ASN A 38 1.00 10.01 12.86
CA ASN A 38 0.91 11.16 13.76
C ASN A 38 1.32 10.78 15.19
N ASN A 39 2.59 10.42 15.33
CA ASN A 39 3.20 10.12 16.62
C ASN A 39 4.66 10.59 16.65
N GLU A 40 5.17 10.81 17.86
CA GLU A 40 6.48 11.39 18.07
C GLU A 40 7.63 10.54 17.46
N PRO A 41 7.67 9.19 17.63
CA PRO A 41 8.73 8.39 17.05
C PRO A 41 8.80 8.50 15.52
N TYR A 42 7.64 8.55 14.86
CA TYR A 42 7.56 8.73 13.41
C TYR A 42 8.14 10.09 12.99
N ASP A 43 7.75 11.17 13.66
CA ASP A 43 8.26 12.51 13.36
C ASP A 43 9.78 12.59 13.54
N GLN A 44 10.34 11.88 14.53
CA GLN A 44 11.80 11.82 14.73
C GLN A 44 12.50 11.02 13.62
N ILE A 45 11.90 9.94 13.12
CA ILE A 45 12.43 9.20 11.96
C ILE A 45 12.54 10.14 10.76
N VAL A 46 11.51 10.93 10.47
CA VAL A 46 11.51 11.91 9.36
C VAL A 46 12.61 12.96 9.57
N LYS A 47 12.81 13.44 10.81
CA LYS A 47 13.84 14.44 11.14
C LYS A 47 15.27 13.94 10.98
N LEU A 48 15.51 12.63 10.90
CA LEU A 48 16.84 12.10 10.57
C LEU A 48 17.27 12.49 9.14
N GLY A 49 16.32 12.82 8.26
CA GLY A 49 16.58 13.38 6.94
C GLY A 49 17.21 12.36 5.97
N GLU A 50 17.94 12.88 4.98
CA GLU A 50 18.45 12.10 3.84
C GLU A 50 19.35 10.92 4.27
N ASP A 51 20.11 11.08 5.36
CA ASP A 51 21.00 10.03 5.88
C ASP A 51 20.23 8.76 6.31
N ALA A 52 18.93 8.87 6.63
CA ALA A 52 18.08 7.74 7.00
C ALA A 52 17.39 7.07 5.80
N LEU A 53 17.44 7.65 4.59
CA LEU A 53 16.75 7.11 3.42
C LEU A 53 17.11 5.64 3.12
N PRO A 54 18.39 5.20 3.15
CA PRO A 54 18.72 3.81 2.90
C PRO A 54 18.02 2.84 3.87
N LEU A 55 17.88 3.24 5.13
CA LEU A 55 17.24 2.44 6.19
C LEU A 55 15.72 2.41 6.00
N ILE A 56 15.13 3.54 5.62
CA ILE A 56 13.70 3.66 5.30
C ILE A 56 13.34 2.81 4.08
N ILE A 57 14.16 2.86 3.03
CA ILE A 57 13.98 2.05 1.82
C ILE A 57 14.03 0.56 2.16
N GLU A 58 14.99 0.14 2.99
CA GLU A 58 15.03 -1.25 3.48
C GLU A 58 13.71 -1.65 4.15
N LYS A 59 13.09 -0.80 4.98
CA LYS A 59 11.78 -1.10 5.58
C LYS A 59 10.65 -1.17 4.55
N ILE A 60 10.66 -0.30 3.55
CA ILE A 60 9.68 -0.33 2.46
C ILE A 60 9.78 -1.66 1.68
N GLU A 61 11.00 -2.12 1.37
CA GLU A 61 11.23 -3.40 0.69
C GLU A 61 10.70 -4.60 1.48
N HIS A 62 10.71 -4.52 2.82
CA HIS A 62 10.10 -5.51 3.70
C HIS A 62 8.57 -5.34 3.90
N GLY A 63 7.93 -4.42 3.15
CA GLY A 63 6.48 -4.25 3.15
C GLY A 63 5.95 -3.26 4.20
N VAL A 64 6.81 -2.45 4.82
CA VAL A 64 6.39 -1.45 5.82
C VAL A 64 5.82 -0.23 5.11
N PHE A 65 4.54 -0.30 4.74
CA PHE A 65 3.89 0.67 3.87
C PHE A 65 4.00 2.13 4.34
N PHE A 66 3.87 2.39 5.63
CA PHE A 66 3.90 3.76 6.19
C PHE A 66 5.25 4.47 6.08
N MET A 67 6.32 3.72 5.80
CA MET A 67 7.65 4.29 5.55
C MET A 67 7.74 4.97 4.18
N ASN A 68 6.80 4.70 3.25
CA ASN A 68 6.71 5.46 1.99
C ASN A 68 6.44 6.95 2.24
N ASP A 69 5.56 7.28 3.19
CA ASP A 69 5.28 8.67 3.55
C ASP A 69 6.52 9.37 4.13
N ALA A 70 7.34 8.65 4.92
CA ALA A 70 8.57 9.18 5.48
C ALA A 70 9.59 9.48 4.37
N ALA A 71 9.76 8.54 3.42
CA ALA A 71 10.65 8.74 2.28
C ALA A 71 10.22 9.96 1.43
N LEU A 72 8.91 10.12 1.17
CA LEU A 72 8.38 11.25 0.40
C LEU A 72 8.61 12.58 1.12
N LYS A 73 8.37 12.64 2.44
CA LYS A 73 8.61 13.83 3.28
C LYS A 73 10.08 14.22 3.29
N ILE A 74 10.99 13.26 3.44
CA ILE A 74 12.44 13.52 3.45
C ILE A 74 12.91 14.00 2.09
N ALA A 75 12.43 13.38 1.01
CA ALA A 75 12.81 13.75 -0.35
C ALA A 75 12.14 15.04 -0.86
N ASP A 76 11.29 15.68 -0.05
CA ASP A 76 10.46 16.83 -0.42
C ASP A 76 9.67 16.60 -1.73
N ILE A 77 9.17 15.36 -1.90
CA ILE A 77 8.42 14.96 -3.09
C ILE A 77 6.94 15.12 -2.82
N ASN A 78 6.30 16.03 -3.56
CA ASN A 78 4.85 16.11 -3.62
C ASN A 78 4.28 15.00 -4.53
N ILE A 79 3.59 14.03 -3.93
CA ILE A 79 3.03 12.86 -4.64
C ILE A 79 1.99 13.24 -5.70
N ASP A 80 1.21 14.30 -5.51
CA ASP A 80 0.21 14.74 -6.49
C ASP A 80 0.88 15.12 -7.80
N THR A 81 2.04 15.77 -7.73
CA THR A 81 2.81 16.14 -8.91
C THR A 81 3.38 14.93 -9.65
N VAL A 82 3.69 13.85 -8.93
CA VAL A 82 4.18 12.60 -9.52
C VAL A 82 3.03 11.88 -10.23
N ILE A 83 1.88 11.77 -9.57
CA ILE A 83 0.66 11.16 -10.12
C ILE A 83 0.22 11.90 -11.38
N GLU A 84 0.21 13.23 -11.38
CA GLU A 84 -0.12 14.03 -12.56
C GLU A 84 0.85 13.78 -13.72
N LYS A 85 2.16 13.66 -13.45
CA LYS A 85 3.17 13.35 -14.48
C LYS A 85 2.97 11.95 -15.06
N GLU A 86 2.71 10.95 -14.21
CA GLU A 86 2.44 9.58 -14.66
C GLU A 86 1.15 9.49 -15.48
N ASN A 87 0.06 10.15 -15.05
CA ASN A 87 -1.21 10.17 -15.79
C ASN A 87 -1.11 10.87 -17.16
N LYS A 88 -0.13 11.78 -17.34
CA LYS A 88 0.16 12.42 -18.63
C LYS A 88 0.97 11.52 -19.57
N LYS A 89 1.63 10.46 -19.08
CA LYS A 89 2.23 9.48 -19.98
C LYS A 89 1.10 8.75 -20.69
N LYS A 90 1.11 8.76 -22.03
CA LYS A 90 0.15 7.99 -22.84
C LYS A 90 0.13 6.57 -22.28
N PRO A 91 -1.06 5.98 -22.03
CA PRO A 91 -1.11 4.60 -21.61
C PRO A 91 -0.42 3.78 -22.70
N GLU A 92 0.73 3.19 -22.38
CA GLU A 92 1.18 2.00 -23.11
C GLU A 92 -0.02 1.08 -23.15
N LYS A 93 -0.37 0.64 -24.37
CA LYS A 93 -1.58 -0.13 -24.66
C LYS A 93 -1.84 -1.09 -23.51
N ARG A 94 -2.78 -0.76 -22.62
CA ARG A 94 -3.27 -1.73 -21.65
C ARG A 94 -3.69 -2.90 -22.52
N LEU A 95 -2.99 -4.01 -22.40
CA LEU A 95 -3.45 -5.26 -22.93
C LEU A 95 -4.73 -5.52 -22.13
N TYR A 96 -5.85 -5.10 -22.69
CA TYR A 96 -7.15 -5.54 -22.22
C TYR A 96 -7.06 -7.05 -22.36
N PHE A 97 -6.82 -7.75 -21.24
CA PHE A 97 -7.24 -9.13 -21.15
C PHE A 97 -8.67 -9.09 -21.62
N LEU A 98 -8.90 -9.71 -22.78
CA LEU A 98 -10.19 -9.82 -23.42
C LEU A 98 -11.20 -9.98 -22.30
N THR A 99 -12.25 -9.17 -22.33
CA THR A 99 -13.49 -9.49 -21.62
C THR A 99 -13.83 -10.91 -22.03
N GLU A 100 -13.35 -11.89 -21.28
CA GLU A 100 -13.87 -13.24 -21.31
C GLU A 100 -15.33 -12.99 -21.04
N LYS A 101 -16.14 -13.18 -22.08
CA LYS A 101 -17.59 -13.05 -22.01
C LYS A 101 -17.98 -13.66 -20.69
N THR A 102 -18.47 -12.83 -19.77
CA THR A 102 -19.04 -13.32 -18.52
C THR A 102 -19.97 -14.45 -18.95
N PRO A 103 -19.74 -15.70 -18.51
CA PRO A 103 -20.60 -16.78 -18.95
C PRO A 103 -22.01 -16.35 -18.60
N GLU A 104 -22.89 -16.31 -19.59
CA GLU A 104 -24.27 -15.89 -19.43
C GLU A 104 -24.90 -16.87 -18.43
N PHE A 105 -24.93 -16.48 -17.16
CA PHE A 105 -25.55 -17.28 -16.13
C PHE A 105 -27.03 -17.34 -16.48
N LEU A 106 -27.51 -18.55 -16.78
CA LEU A 106 -28.92 -18.81 -16.99
C LEU A 106 -29.69 -18.23 -15.80
N SER A 107 -30.76 -17.49 -16.07
CA SER A 107 -31.68 -17.08 -15.02
C SER A 107 -32.27 -18.31 -14.32
N GLU A 108 -32.75 -18.16 -13.09
CA GLU A 108 -33.39 -19.27 -12.35
C GLU A 108 -34.54 -19.92 -13.12
N GLN A 109 -35.20 -19.15 -13.97
CA GLN A 109 -36.27 -19.62 -14.84
C GLN A 109 -35.72 -20.49 -15.98
N GLN A 110 -34.62 -20.07 -16.61
CA GLN A 110 -33.94 -20.86 -17.65
C GLN A 110 -33.32 -22.15 -17.09
N LYS A 111 -32.80 -22.13 -15.86
CA LYS A 111 -32.32 -23.33 -15.16
C LYS A 111 -33.46 -24.32 -14.92
N SER A 112 -34.60 -23.81 -14.46
CA SER A 112 -35.80 -24.61 -14.19
C SER A 112 -36.36 -25.26 -15.46
N ASP A 113 -36.41 -24.53 -16.58
CA ASP A 113 -36.86 -25.05 -17.87
C ASP A 113 -35.94 -26.16 -18.41
N LEU A 114 -34.62 -26.02 -18.22
CA LEU A 114 -33.64 -27.04 -18.62
C LEU A 114 -33.80 -28.33 -17.81
N ILE A 115 -34.06 -28.22 -16.51
CA ILE A 115 -34.32 -29.36 -15.62
C ILE A 115 -35.61 -30.06 -16.05
N LEU A 116 -36.69 -29.32 -16.31
CA LEU A 116 -37.96 -29.89 -16.76
C LEU A 116 -37.85 -30.58 -18.11
N LYS A 117 -37.03 -30.06 -19.03
CA LYS A 117 -36.76 -30.68 -20.34
C LYS A 117 -36.02 -32.00 -20.21
N ASN A 118 -35.11 -32.14 -19.24
CA ASN A 118 -34.34 -33.37 -19.02
C ASN A 118 -35.09 -34.42 -18.17
N ILE A 119 -36.14 -34.01 -17.44
CA ILE A 119 -37.02 -34.94 -16.69
C ILE A 119 -38.13 -35.49 -17.59
N LYS A 120 -38.62 -34.69 -18.55
CA LYS A 120 -39.60 -35.11 -19.56
C LYS A 120 -38.89 -35.60 -20.81
N GLY A 121 -38.10 -36.66 -20.67
CA GLY A 121 -37.38 -37.29 -21.79
C GLY A 121 -38.29 -37.55 -23.00
N GLU A 122 -37.75 -37.28 -24.19
CA GLU A 122 -38.14 -38.03 -25.40
C GLU A 122 -37.85 -39.52 -25.20
#